data_AF-A0A2P5FEG7-F1
#
_entry.id   AF-A0A2P5FEG7-F1
#
_cell.length_a   1.000
_cell.length_b   1.000
_cell.length_c   1.000
_cell.angle_alpha   90.00
_cell.angle_beta   90.00
_cell.angle_gamma   90.00
#
_symmetry.space_group_name_H-M   'P 1'
#
loop_
_entity.id
_entity.type
_entity.pdbx_description
1 polymer ?
#
loop_
_entity_poly.entity_id
_entity_poly.type
_entity_poly.pdbx_seq_one_letter_code
_entity_poly.pdbx_strand_id
1 'polypeptide(L)'
;MIKELAWRIQLDGIWQAAHTAGVVIPIGWYFLNPKKLYLARLLHNRRKQVARAVELFALPKSTSTQGSREMKPHDVPEVTRPLKEYLSQFTIAPILDEKDVEHLLLPKEDVMDSYVVESPETHENHRLLQLFHSASFCTGESTY
;
A
#
# COMPACT_ATOMS: atom_id res chain seq x y z
N MET A 1 -28.17 3.46 6.69
CA MET A 1 -26.99 3.47 5.79
C MET A 1 -26.79 2.13 5.07
N ILE A 2 -26.50 1.02 5.77
CA ILE A 2 -26.18 -0.27 5.10
C ILE A 2 -27.34 -0.81 4.23
N LYS A 3 -28.59 -0.78 4.73
CA LYS A 3 -29.77 -1.24 3.97
C LYS A 3 -30.00 -0.46 2.66
N GLU A 4 -29.72 0.84 2.68
CA GLU A 4 -29.86 1.72 1.51
C GLU A 4 -28.80 1.39 0.45
N LEU A 5 -27.55 1.18 0.87
CA LEU A 5 -26.47 0.76 -0.03
C LEU A 5 -26.77 -0.61 -0.66
N ALA A 6 -27.25 -1.57 0.15
CA ALA A 6 -27.64 -2.88 -0.35
C ALA A 6 -28.79 -2.79 -1.36
N TRP A 7 -29.80 -1.94 -1.11
CA TRP A 7 -30.91 -1.73 -2.04
C TRP A 7 -30.44 -1.17 -3.40
N ARG A 8 -29.53 -0.18 -3.39
CA ARG A 8 -28.96 0.39 -4.63
C ARG A 8 -28.20 -0.66 -5.45
N ILE A 9 -27.34 -1.44 -4.79
CA ILE A 9 -26.56 -2.49 -5.45
C ILE A 9 -27.47 -3.59 -6.04
N GLN A 10 -28.59 -3.88 -5.38
CA GLN A 10 -29.59 -4.84 -5.86
C GLN A 10 -30.36 -4.34 -7.09
N LEU A 11 -30.62 -3.02 -7.21
CA LEU A 11 -31.23 -2.46 -8.42
C LEU A 11 -30.34 -2.65 -9.65
N ASP A 12 -29.02 -2.63 -9.46
CA ASP A 12 -28.03 -2.90 -10.50
C ASP A 12 -27.82 -4.41 -10.76
N GLY A 13 -28.61 -5.27 -10.09
CA GLY A 13 -28.58 -6.73 -10.28
C GLY A 13 -27.44 -7.44 -9.55
N ILE A 14 -26.74 -6.76 -8.64
CA ILE A 14 -25.63 -7.33 -7.87
C ILE A 14 -26.15 -7.76 -6.49
N TRP A 15 -25.87 -9.00 -6.11
CA TRP A 15 -26.43 -9.61 -4.89
C TRP A 15 -25.36 -9.99 -3.85
N GLN A 16 -24.09 -9.72 -4.16
CA GLN A 16 -22.93 -10.08 -3.33
C GLN A 16 -22.03 -8.85 -3.13
N ALA A 17 -21.43 -8.72 -1.96
CA ALA A 17 -20.49 -7.65 -1.64
C ALA A 17 -19.38 -8.17 -0.72
N ALA A 18 -18.15 -7.73 -0.98
CA ALA A 18 -17.00 -7.97 -0.11
C ALA A 18 -16.66 -6.68 0.65
N HIS A 19 -16.41 -6.77 1.95
CA HIS A 19 -15.95 -5.65 2.77
C HIS A 19 -14.96 -6.14 3.82
N THR A 20 -13.99 -5.28 4.16
CA THR A 20 -13.07 -5.50 5.28
C THR A 20 -13.46 -4.60 6.43
N ALA A 21 -13.56 -5.14 7.64
CA ALA A 21 -13.83 -4.35 8.84
C ALA A 21 -12.69 -4.54 9.85
N GLY A 22 -12.12 -3.43 10.34
CA GLY A 22 -11.05 -3.42 11.33
C GLY A 22 -11.49 -3.74 12.76
N VAL A 23 -12.42 -4.69 12.94
CA VAL A 23 -12.93 -5.12 14.26
C VAL A 23 -11.93 -6.02 14.97
N VAL A 24 -11.14 -6.76 14.20
CA VAL A 24 -9.99 -7.53 14.69
C VAL A 24 -8.77 -7.09 13.89
N ILE A 25 -7.85 -6.39 14.54
CA ILE A 25 -6.62 -5.91 13.91
C ILE A 25 -5.59 -7.03 13.99
N PRO A 26 -5.15 -7.63 12.88
CA PRO A 26 -3.99 -8.53 12.92
C PRO A 26 -2.74 -7.73 13.33
N ILE A 27 -1.96 -8.31 14.23
CA ILE A 27 -0.79 -7.71 14.86
C ILE A 27 0.33 -7.61 13.82
N GLY A 28 0.56 -6.43 13.24
CA GLY A 28 1.72 -6.23 12.37
C GLY A 28 1.60 -5.06 11.41
N TRP A 29 1.53 -3.83 11.93
CA TRP A 29 1.81 -2.65 11.10
C TRP A 29 3.29 -2.32 11.24
N TYR A 30 4.02 -2.31 10.12
CA TYR A 30 5.42 -1.94 10.10
C TYR A 30 5.54 -0.42 10.13
N PHE A 31 6.08 0.13 11.22
CA PHE A 31 6.21 1.58 11.36
C PHE A 31 7.63 2.04 11.03
N LEU A 32 7.72 3.08 10.20
CA LEU A 32 8.99 3.58 9.66
C LEU A 32 9.68 4.63 10.54
N ASN A 33 8.97 5.32 11.43
CA ASN A 33 9.52 6.44 12.21
C ASN A 33 9.28 6.30 13.73
N PRO A 34 10.17 5.63 14.47
CA PRO A 34 10.00 5.41 15.91
C PRO A 34 9.98 6.69 16.75
N LYS A 35 10.62 7.79 16.30
CA LYS A 35 10.60 9.07 17.01
C LYS A 35 9.22 9.73 16.98
N LYS A 36 8.63 9.82 15.78
CA LYS A 36 7.30 10.42 15.59
C LYS A 36 6.23 9.62 16.34
N LEU A 37 6.34 8.29 16.33
CA LEU A 37 5.42 7.41 17.05
C LEU A 37 5.50 7.57 18.58
N TYR A 38 6.70 7.80 19.11
CA TYR A 38 6.86 8.09 20.54
C TYR A 38 6.18 9.41 20.92
N LEU A 39 6.37 10.46 20.13
CA LEU A 39 5.73 11.76 20.33
C LEU A 39 4.19 11.67 20.22
N ALA A 40 3.71 10.94 19.22
CA ALA A 40 2.28 10.68 19.02
C ALA A 40 1.68 9.67 20.02
N ARG A 41 2.45 9.18 21.00
CA ARG A 41 2.05 8.17 22.02
C ARG A 41 1.52 6.85 21.44
N LEU A 42 1.86 6.54 20.19
CA LEU A 42 1.51 5.28 19.53
C LEU A 42 2.42 4.12 19.99
N LEU A 43 3.60 4.44 20.55
CA LEU A 43 4.46 3.48 21.23
C LEU A 43 4.39 3.69 22.75
N HIS A 44 3.92 2.67 23.48
CA HIS A 44 3.72 2.72 24.93
C HIS A 44 5.00 2.55 25.76
N ASN A 45 6.19 2.34 25.16
CA ASN A 45 7.39 1.91 25.88
C ASN A 45 8.49 2.96 26.08
N ARG A 46 9.12 2.86 27.26
CA ARG A 46 10.10 3.73 27.94
C ARG A 46 11.11 4.48 27.05
N ARG A 47 11.35 5.78 27.36
CA ARG A 47 12.34 6.71 26.75
C ARG A 47 13.71 6.10 26.36
N LYS A 48 14.23 5.13 27.13
CA LYS A 48 15.52 4.47 26.88
C LYS A 48 15.54 3.58 25.62
N GLN A 49 14.38 3.20 25.07
CA GLN A 49 14.29 2.37 23.87
C GLN A 49 14.23 3.17 22.56
N VAL A 50 13.96 4.49 22.58
CA VAL A 50 13.78 5.26 21.35
C VAL A 50 15.07 5.36 20.54
N ALA A 51 16.22 5.62 21.17
CA ALA A 51 17.51 5.67 20.48
C ALA A 51 17.87 4.32 19.84
N ARG A 52 17.69 3.22 20.59
CA ARG A 52 17.89 1.86 20.10
C ARG A 52 16.92 1.48 18.99
N ALA A 53 15.67 1.93 19.06
CA ALA A 53 14.68 1.71 18.02
C ALA A 53 15.02 2.49 16.73
N VAL A 54 15.51 3.73 16.84
CA VAL A 54 15.97 4.50 15.67
C VAL A 54 17.10 3.79 14.94
N GLU A 55 18.06 3.23 15.67
CA GLU A 55 19.14 2.45 15.08
C GLU A 55 18.63 1.13 14.47
N LEU A 56 17.74 0.42 15.15
CA LEU A 56 17.16 -0.84 14.68
C LEU A 56 16.31 -0.67 13.41
N PHE A 57 15.57 0.43 13.31
CA PHE A 57 14.71 0.76 12.16
C PHE A 57 15.40 1.70 11.15
N ALA A 58 16.71 1.92 11.28
CA ALA A 58 17.45 2.75 10.33
C ALA A 58 17.47 2.06 8.96
N LEU A 59 16.90 2.74 7.96
CA LEU A 59 16.90 2.28 6.59
C LEU A 59 18.10 2.86 5.81
N PRO A 60 18.62 2.13 4.81
CA PRO A 60 19.59 2.68 3.85
C PRO A 60 19.06 3.94 3.17
N LYS A 61 19.96 4.88 2.86
CA LYS A 61 19.61 6.14 2.18
C LYS A 61 19.25 5.97 0.70
N SER A 62 19.73 4.89 0.07
CA SER A 62 19.47 4.55 -1.32
C SER A 62 18.85 3.16 -1.41
N THR A 63 18.00 2.96 -2.42
CA THR A 63 17.43 1.65 -2.71
C THR A 63 18.55 0.68 -3.11
N SER A 64 18.51 -0.54 -2.54
CA SER A 64 19.45 -1.61 -2.90
C SER A 64 19.11 -2.24 -4.25
N THR A 65 17.84 -2.11 -4.67
CA THR A 65 17.34 -2.63 -5.93
C THR A 65 17.75 -1.72 -7.08
N GLN A 66 18.66 -2.19 -7.93
CA GLN A 66 19.01 -1.51 -9.17
C GLN A 66 17.84 -1.52 -10.15
N GLY A 67 17.70 -0.45 -10.95
CA GLY A 67 16.62 -0.35 -11.95
C GLY A 67 15.24 0.01 -11.40
N SER A 68 15.14 0.39 -10.10
CA SER A 68 13.87 0.89 -9.55
C SER A 68 13.56 2.27 -10.11
N ARG A 69 12.44 2.40 -10.82
CA ARG A 69 11.91 3.68 -11.30
C ARG A 69 10.40 3.76 -11.07
N GLU A 70 9.86 4.97 -11.12
CA GLU A 70 8.40 5.15 -11.08
C GLU A 70 7.73 4.50 -12.29
N MET A 71 6.55 3.92 -12.06
CA MET A 71 5.70 3.35 -13.09
C MET A 71 5.14 4.46 -13.99
N LYS A 72 5.14 4.23 -15.30
CA LYS A 72 4.59 5.16 -16.31
C LYS A 72 3.44 4.49 -17.07
N PRO A 73 2.59 5.26 -17.80
CA PRO A 73 1.46 4.70 -18.54
C PRO A 73 1.85 3.61 -19.55
N HIS A 74 3.04 3.69 -20.15
CA HIS A 74 3.50 2.68 -21.10
C HIS A 74 3.82 1.32 -20.45
N ASP A 75 4.02 1.27 -19.14
CA ASP A 75 4.30 0.04 -18.38
C ASP A 75 3.02 -0.75 -18.06
N VAL A 76 1.84 -0.15 -18.22
CA VAL A 76 0.55 -0.75 -17.83
C VAL A 76 0.34 -2.14 -18.44
N PRO A 77 0.54 -2.36 -19.76
CA PRO A 77 0.34 -3.70 -20.35
C PRO A 77 1.31 -4.73 -19.78
N GLU A 78 2.56 -4.30 -19.56
CA GLU A 78 3.64 -5.16 -19.08
C GLU A 78 3.49 -5.54 -17.60
N VAL A 79 2.90 -4.66 -16.79
CA VAL A 79 2.56 -4.94 -15.39
C VAL A 79 1.29 -5.78 -15.28
N THR A 80 0.31 -5.57 -16.16
CA THR A 80 -1.01 -6.22 -16.09
C THR A 80 -0.91 -7.74 -16.25
N ARG A 81 -0.07 -8.22 -17.18
CA ARG A 81 0.10 -9.66 -17.44
C ARG A 81 0.63 -10.43 -16.21
N PRO A 82 1.81 -10.13 -15.64
CA PRO A 82 2.33 -10.84 -14.48
C PRO A 82 1.46 -10.63 -13.23
N LEU A 83 0.77 -9.49 -13.10
CA LEU A 83 -0.16 -9.25 -12.01
C LEU A 83 -1.35 -10.21 -12.07
N LYS A 84 -1.96 -10.41 -13.25
CA LYS A 84 -3.03 -11.40 -13.44
C LYS A 84 -2.55 -12.82 -13.13
N GLU A 85 -1.37 -13.19 -13.63
CA GLU A 85 -0.76 -14.50 -13.37
C GLU A 85 -0.55 -14.73 -11.87
N TYR A 86 -0.01 -13.74 -11.15
CA TYR A 86 0.17 -13.80 -9.70
C TYR A 86 -1.16 -13.89 -8.93
N LEU A 87 -2.14 -13.04 -9.28
CA LEU A 87 -3.44 -13.02 -8.61
C LEU A 87 -4.24 -14.31 -8.81
N SER A 88 -4.01 -15.01 -9.93
CA SER A 88 -4.66 -16.31 -10.21
C SER A 88 -4.31 -17.42 -9.21
N GLN A 89 -3.26 -17.25 -8.41
CA GLN A 89 -2.82 -18.21 -7.40
C GLN A 89 -3.69 -18.17 -6.12
N PHE A 90 -4.47 -17.11 -5.93
CA PHE A 90 -5.30 -16.93 -4.74
C PHE A 90 -6.74 -17.37 -4.99
N THR A 91 -7.38 -17.97 -3.98
CA THR A 91 -8.77 -18.41 -4.05
C THR A 91 -9.76 -17.25 -4.26
N ILE A 92 -9.43 -16.07 -3.73
CA ILE A 92 -10.23 -14.85 -3.87
C ILE A 92 -9.29 -13.73 -4.31
N ALA A 93 -9.45 -13.26 -5.54
CA ALA A 93 -8.67 -12.15 -6.09
C ALA A 93 -9.52 -11.32 -7.06
N PRO A 94 -9.24 -10.02 -7.20
CA PRO A 94 -9.88 -9.19 -8.21
C PRO A 94 -9.40 -9.59 -9.61
N ILE A 95 -10.31 -9.59 -10.57
CA ILE A 95 -9.98 -9.67 -12.00
C ILE A 95 -9.78 -8.24 -12.47
N LEU A 96 -8.55 -7.89 -12.85
CA LEU A 96 -8.17 -6.53 -13.24
C LEU A 96 -7.84 -6.50 -14.72
N ASP A 97 -8.36 -5.55 -15.49
CA ASP A 97 -7.91 -5.26 -16.85
C ASP A 97 -6.83 -4.15 -16.90
N GLU A 98 -6.37 -3.78 -18.09
CA GLU A 98 -5.37 -2.71 -18.23
C GLU A 98 -5.88 -1.35 -17.74
N LYS A 99 -7.19 -1.06 -17.87
CA LYS A 99 -7.78 0.19 -17.40
C LYS A 99 -7.88 0.21 -15.88
N ASP A 100 -8.21 -0.92 -15.27
CA ASP A 100 -8.21 -1.08 -13.82
C ASP A 100 -6.79 -0.89 -13.28
N VAL A 101 -5.80 -1.52 -13.92
CA VAL A 101 -4.38 -1.38 -13.54
C VAL A 101 -3.91 0.06 -13.70
N GLU A 102 -4.25 0.72 -14.80
CA GLU A 102 -3.93 2.13 -15.01
C GLU A 102 -4.54 3.02 -13.91
N HIS A 103 -5.82 2.82 -13.61
CA HIS A 103 -6.54 3.62 -12.63
C HIS A 103 -6.04 3.41 -11.20
N LEU A 104 -5.74 2.15 -10.86
CA LEU A 104 -5.42 1.72 -9.50
C LEU A 104 -3.94 1.75 -9.19
N LEU A 105 -3.04 1.68 -10.17
CA LEU A 105 -1.60 1.50 -9.93
C LEU A 105 -0.72 2.64 -10.44
N LEU A 106 -1.19 3.51 -11.35
CA LEU A 106 -0.37 4.65 -11.78
C LEU A 106 -0.14 5.66 -10.64
N PRO A 107 1.11 6.11 -10.44
CA PRO A 107 1.45 7.05 -9.38
C PRO A 107 0.60 8.32 -9.44
N LYS A 108 0.08 8.72 -8.27
CA LYS A 108 -0.69 9.95 -8.06
C LYS A 108 -0.14 10.62 -6.82
N GLU A 109 0.30 11.87 -6.99
CA GLU A 109 0.84 12.70 -5.92
C GLU A 109 -0.08 12.67 -4.68
N ASP A 110 0.51 12.46 -3.51
CA ASP A 110 -0.16 12.35 -2.20
C ASP A 110 -1.20 11.22 -2.04
N VAL A 111 -1.40 10.37 -3.04
CA VAL A 111 -2.35 9.27 -3.00
C VAL A 111 -1.64 7.93 -3.05
N MET A 112 -0.76 7.74 -4.02
CA MET A 112 -0.14 6.45 -4.28
C MET A 112 1.18 6.61 -5.04
N ASP A 113 2.20 5.91 -4.54
CA ASP A 113 3.45 5.72 -5.26
C ASP A 113 3.53 4.30 -5.79
N SER A 114 3.94 4.17 -7.05
CA SER A 114 4.18 2.88 -7.67
C SER A 114 5.51 2.86 -8.41
N TYR A 115 6.29 1.83 -8.13
CA TYR A 115 7.63 1.64 -8.70
C TYR A 115 7.71 0.29 -9.40
N VAL A 116 8.31 0.30 -10.58
CA VAL A 116 8.67 -0.89 -11.34
C VAL A 116 10.17 -1.10 -11.30
N VAL A 117 10.58 -2.36 -11.33
CA VAL A 117 11.98 -2.76 -11.43
C VAL A 117 12.21 -3.35 -12.81
N GLU A 118 12.95 -2.62 -13.63
CA GLU A 118 13.40 -3.08 -14.93
C GLU A 118 14.69 -3.91 -14.80
N SER A 119 14.74 -5.06 -15.46
CA SER A 119 15.99 -5.80 -15.61
C SER A 119 16.92 -5.09 -16.60
N PRO A 120 18.21 -4.90 -16.26
CA PRO A 120 19.18 -4.27 -17.16
C PRO A 120 19.51 -5.14 -18.38
N GLU A 121 19.17 -6.43 -18.39
CA GLU A 121 19.50 -7.36 -19.48
C GLU A 121 18.37 -7.55 -20.48
N THR A 122 17.13 -7.61 -20.00
CA THR A 122 15.94 -7.91 -20.82
C THR A 122 15.05 -6.70 -21.06
N HIS A 123 15.28 -5.57 -20.35
CA HIS A 123 14.38 -4.42 -20.29
C HIS A 123 12.94 -4.78 -19.89
N GLU A 124 12.73 -5.98 -19.34
CA GLU A 124 11.42 -6.43 -18.89
C GLU A 124 11.19 -6.07 -17.41
N ASN A 125 9.95 -5.74 -17.09
CA ASN A 125 9.47 -5.42 -15.75
C ASN A 125 9.26 -6.71 -14.93
N HIS A 126 10.07 -6.93 -13.90
CA HIS A 126 9.99 -8.15 -13.08
C HIS A 126 9.24 -7.97 -11.76
N ARG A 127 9.22 -6.75 -11.21
CA ARG A 127 8.66 -6.50 -9.87
C ARG A 127 7.96 -5.16 -9.81
N LEU A 128 6.82 -5.17 -9.12
CA LEU A 128 6.01 -4.00 -8.81
C LEU A 128 6.03 -3.78 -7.30
N LEU A 129 6.34 -2.55 -6.87
CA LEU A 129 6.20 -2.10 -5.50
C LEU A 129 5.15 -0.99 -5.45
N GLN A 130 4.22 -1.08 -4.49
CA GLN A 130 3.15 -0.09 -4.31
C GLN A 130 3.08 0.37 -2.87
N LEU A 131 2.94 1.69 -2.71
CA LEU A 131 2.80 2.35 -1.43
C LEU A 131 1.60 3.29 -1.49
N PHE A 132 0.57 2.98 -0.72
CA PHE A 132 -0.59 3.84 -0.56
C PHE A 132 -0.36 4.81 0.61
N HIS A 133 -0.68 6.07 0.40
CA HIS A 133 -0.58 7.10 1.42
C HIS A 133 -1.93 7.27 2.13
N SER A 134 -1.94 7.02 3.44
CA SER A 134 -3.08 7.33 4.29
C SER A 134 -2.62 8.11 5.52
N ALA A 135 -3.06 9.37 5.63
CA ALA A 135 -2.80 10.19 6.80
C ALA A 135 -3.87 9.96 7.87
N SER A 136 -3.43 9.72 9.10
CA SER A 136 -4.32 9.60 10.26
C SER A 136 -4.18 10.84 11.16
N PHE A 137 -5.31 11.35 11.64
CA PHE A 137 -5.32 12.45 12.59
C PHE A 137 -4.88 11.97 13.98
N CYS A 138 -3.88 12.63 14.57
CA CYS A 138 -3.40 12.34 15.92
C CYS A 138 -4.04 13.32 16.91
N THR A 139 -4.99 12.84 17.71
CA THR A 139 -5.59 13.64 18.79
C THR A 139 -4.65 13.66 20.00
N GLY A 140 -4.03 14.81 20.33
CA GLY A 140 -3.32 14.99 21.60
C GLY A 140 -1.97 15.70 21.57
N GLU A 141 -1.57 16.32 20.46
CA GLU A 141 -0.36 17.17 20.46
C GLU A 141 -0.65 18.51 21.15
N SER A 142 -0.25 18.61 22.42
CA SER A 142 0.06 19.89 23.04
C SER A 142 1.54 20.14 22.80
N THR A 143 1.88 20.94 21.80
CA THR A 143 3.22 21.51 21.66
C THR A 143 3.41 22.56 22.75
N TYR A 144 3.91 22.15 23.92
CA TYR A 144 4.59 23.01 24.89
C TYR A 144 6.02 22.52 25.08
#